data_AF-A0A672J5T9-F1
#
_entry.id   AF-A0A672J5T9-F1
#
_cell.length_a   1.000
_cell.length_b   1.000
_cell.length_c   1.000
_cell.angle_alpha   90.00
_cell.angle_beta   90.00
_cell.angle_gamma   90.00
#
_symmetry.space_group_name_H-M   'P 1'
#
loop_
_entity.id
_entity.type
_entity.pdbx_description
1 polymer ?
#
loop_
_entity_poly.entity_id
_entity_poly.type
_entity_poly.pdbx_seq_one_letter_code
_entity_poly.pdbx_strand_id
1 'polypeptide(L)'
;MAEIGKGVTAGKLAINVQKRLTRAQEKVLQKLGKADETRDVAFEEMVSRFNQQMAEGTKLQKDLKAYQAAVKTMHDASRRLQDCLADMYEPDWFGKEEMDSLAEDTDTLWLEYQQNITDKSLLCIDTYLARFPDIKARIAKRDRKMVDFDSARHHFGSLQKGKKKDEAKIAKPAALLEMAAPSWAQGLISAHQVAQTNLSYNQAEEELGRAQRIFEELNVELQDELPVLWDSRVGVYVNTFQNLAGHQEKFHREMGKLTQNLNDIMTKLEEQKHRKPSTATATTERRRKADGITMTAPPRATPSRAGTTRRRLKVRRAGATTERTPPTRTRSPAGMTAAADGLVIYGLSVQQNPSLAPVVHSLQVKAIHDYAATDGDELELKIGDVVLVVAFDNPDEQDDGWLMGLLESNWLQKKDVSTKGVFPENFTQKV
;
A
#
# COMPACT_ATOMS: atom_id res chain seq x y z
N MET A 1 5.76 7.32 45.63
CA MET A 1 6.30 6.31 44.71
C MET A 1 6.29 6.93 43.33
N ALA A 2 7.48 7.27 42.82
CA ALA A 2 7.67 7.90 41.51
C ALA A 2 7.67 6.81 40.42
N GLU A 3 6.99 7.08 39.31
CA GLU A 3 7.20 6.39 38.03
C GLU A 3 7.80 7.45 37.08
N ILE A 4 9.12 7.40 36.92
CA ILE A 4 9.87 8.21 35.97
C ILE A 4 9.80 7.47 34.64
N GLY A 5 8.97 7.98 33.72
CA GLY A 5 8.87 7.49 32.36
C GLY A 5 10.20 7.59 31.63
N LYS A 6 10.59 6.49 30.98
CA LYS A 6 11.80 6.35 30.16
C LYS A 6 11.78 7.35 29.00
N GLY A 7 12.49 8.47 29.15
CA GLY A 7 12.80 9.39 28.06
C GLY A 7 13.85 8.80 27.12
N VAL A 8 13.66 9.01 25.81
CA VAL A 8 14.68 8.83 24.77
C VAL A 8 15.94 9.55 25.22
N THR A 9 17.04 8.81 25.37
CA THR A 9 18.28 9.33 25.93
C THR A 9 18.89 10.29 24.93
N ALA A 10 19.00 11.58 25.26
CA ALA A 10 19.61 12.63 24.43
C ALA A 10 20.97 12.24 23.80
N GLY A 11 21.70 11.31 24.43
CA GLY A 11 22.94 10.74 23.90
C GLY A 11 22.78 9.91 22.61
N LYS A 12 21.68 9.17 22.42
CA LYS A 12 21.44 8.39 21.19
C LYS A 12 21.13 9.29 19.99
N LEU A 13 20.32 10.32 20.22
CA LEU A 13 20.02 11.36 19.22
C LEU A 13 21.31 12.09 18.81
N ALA A 14 22.15 12.46 19.78
CA ALA A 14 23.45 13.08 19.50
C ALA A 14 24.39 12.18 18.67
N ILE A 15 24.43 10.87 18.95
CA ILE A 15 25.23 9.91 18.17
C ILE A 15 24.71 9.78 16.74
N ASN A 16 23.39 9.77 16.54
CA ASN A 16 22.80 9.69 15.19
C ASN A 16 23.02 10.97 14.38
N VAL A 17 22.88 12.14 15.02
CA VAL A 17 23.23 13.44 14.42
C VAL A 17 24.72 13.50 14.07
N GLN A 18 25.59 13.00 14.95
CA GLN A 18 27.02 12.90 14.69
C GLN A 18 27.32 12.02 13.47
N LYS A 19 26.70 10.84 13.37
CA LYS A 19 26.85 9.94 12.20
C LYS A 19 26.38 10.60 10.89
N ARG A 20 25.31 11.41 10.95
CA ARG A 20 24.82 12.15 9.78
C ARG A 20 25.80 13.24 9.35
N LEU A 21 26.37 14.00 10.30
CA LEU A 21 27.40 14.99 10.03
C LEU A 21 28.67 14.36 9.44
N THR A 22 29.11 13.22 9.97
CA THR A 22 30.29 12.53 9.44
C THR A 22 30.06 12.00 8.02
N ARG A 23 28.87 11.46 7.72
CA ARG A 23 28.50 11.06 6.35
C ARG A 23 28.51 12.23 5.37
N ALA A 24 27.93 13.36 5.78
CA ALA A 24 27.90 14.57 4.95
C ALA A 24 29.33 15.08 4.69
N GLN A 25 30.18 15.09 5.72
CA GLN A 25 31.59 15.46 5.62
C GLN A 25 32.36 14.53 4.66
N GLU A 26 32.17 13.22 4.78
CA GLU A 26 32.84 12.23 3.92
C GLU A 26 32.42 12.39 2.45
N LYS A 27 31.12 12.53 2.16
CA LYS A 27 30.63 12.80 0.79
C LYS A 27 31.23 14.07 0.19
N VAL A 28 31.43 15.12 0.99
CA VAL A 28 32.08 16.36 0.55
C VAL A 28 33.57 16.13 0.29
N LEU A 29 34.27 15.37 1.14
CA LEU A 29 35.68 15.03 0.94
C LEU A 29 35.91 14.18 -0.32
N GLN A 30 35.02 13.22 -0.59
CA GLN A 30 35.02 12.41 -1.82
C GLN A 30 34.82 13.30 -3.06
N LYS A 31 33.81 14.17 -3.07
CA LYS A 31 33.56 15.12 -4.17
C LYS A 31 34.72 16.09 -4.43
N LEU A 32 35.50 16.40 -3.40
CA LEU A 32 36.69 17.26 -3.49
C LEU A 32 37.97 16.49 -3.87
N GLY A 33 37.90 15.17 -4.06
CA GLY A 33 39.05 14.31 -4.35
C GLY A 33 40.03 14.16 -3.17
N LYS A 34 39.57 14.44 -1.95
CA LYS A 34 40.38 14.40 -0.72
C LYS A 34 40.20 13.09 0.07
N ALA A 35 39.24 12.25 -0.33
CA ALA A 35 39.02 10.90 0.18
C ALA A 35 38.69 9.96 -0.99
N ASP A 36 39.16 8.71 -0.92
CA ASP A 36 38.84 7.68 -1.92
C ASP A 36 37.43 7.13 -1.69
N GLU A 37 36.60 7.18 -2.74
CA GLU A 37 35.25 6.62 -2.78
C GLU A 37 35.30 5.14 -3.21
N THR A 38 34.59 4.29 -2.48
CA THR A 38 34.37 2.91 -2.92
C THR A 38 33.32 2.89 -4.04
N ARG A 39 33.74 2.63 -5.28
CA ARG A 39 32.84 2.53 -6.45
C ARG A 39 32.53 1.07 -6.78
N ASP A 40 31.25 0.71 -6.78
CA ASP A 40 30.77 -0.62 -7.13
C ASP A 40 29.90 -0.53 -8.38
N VAL A 41 30.55 -0.52 -9.55
CA VAL A 41 29.89 -0.36 -10.86
C VAL A 41 28.89 -1.49 -11.13
N ALA A 42 29.16 -2.70 -10.63
CA ALA A 42 28.26 -3.84 -10.78
C ALA A 42 26.97 -3.64 -9.95
N PHE A 43 27.11 -3.17 -8.71
CA PHE A 43 25.95 -2.84 -7.88
C PHE A 43 25.15 -1.65 -8.41
N GLU A 44 25.82 -0.61 -8.93
CA GLU A 44 25.17 0.52 -9.60
C GLU A 44 24.29 0.06 -10.78
N GLU A 45 24.77 -0.90 -11.59
CA GLU A 45 23.98 -1.48 -12.68
C GLU A 45 22.75 -2.25 -12.15
N MET A 46 22.91 -3.03 -11.07
CA MET A 46 21.79 -3.74 -10.43
C MET A 46 20.73 -2.77 -9.89
N VAL A 47 21.14 -1.67 -9.26
CA VAL A 47 20.24 -0.61 -8.78
C VAL A 47 19.55 0.10 -9.96
N SER A 48 20.25 0.33 -11.07
CA SER A 48 19.63 0.89 -12.28
C SER A 48 18.54 -0.02 -12.82
N ARG A 49 18.81 -1.33 -12.93
CA ARG A 49 17.83 -2.34 -13.36
C ARG A 49 16.64 -2.41 -12.39
N PHE A 50 16.89 -2.39 -11.09
CA PHE A 50 15.86 -2.34 -10.05
C PHE A 50 14.91 -1.14 -10.23
N ASN A 51 15.46 0.05 -10.42
CA ASN A 51 14.67 1.28 -10.62
C ASN A 51 13.85 1.23 -11.91
N GLN A 52 14.45 0.74 -13.00
CA GLN A 52 13.74 0.51 -14.26
C GLN A 52 12.58 -0.47 -14.07
N GLN A 53 12.83 -1.61 -13.44
CA GLN A 53 11.85 -2.66 -13.18
C GLN A 53 10.68 -2.15 -12.34
N MET A 54 10.96 -1.37 -11.30
CA MET A 54 9.96 -0.72 -10.46
C MET A 54 9.09 0.23 -11.29
N ALA A 55 9.71 1.09 -12.10
CA ALA A 55 9.00 2.07 -12.93
C ALA A 55 8.10 1.39 -13.97
N GLU A 56 8.60 0.36 -14.64
CA GLU A 56 7.84 -0.44 -15.61
C GLU A 56 6.66 -1.16 -14.93
N GLY A 57 6.89 -1.76 -13.76
CA GLY A 57 5.83 -2.41 -12.99
C GLY A 57 4.74 -1.43 -12.53
N THR A 58 5.13 -0.25 -12.01
CA THR A 58 4.18 0.80 -11.62
C THR A 58 3.39 1.33 -12.81
N LYS A 59 4.04 1.50 -13.97
CA LYS A 59 3.35 1.88 -15.21
C LYS A 59 2.32 0.82 -15.60
N LEU A 60 2.69 -0.46 -15.61
CA LEU A 60 1.77 -1.56 -15.92
C LEU A 60 0.58 -1.60 -14.95
N GLN A 61 0.82 -1.42 -13.65
CA GLN A 61 -0.24 -1.37 -12.64
C GLN A 61 -1.24 -0.24 -12.94
N LYS A 62 -0.74 0.96 -13.28
CA LYS A 62 -1.57 2.10 -13.65
C LYS A 62 -2.42 1.82 -14.88
N ASP A 63 -1.81 1.24 -15.92
CA ASP A 63 -2.48 0.92 -17.18
C ASP A 63 -3.53 -0.18 -16.99
N LEU A 64 -3.27 -1.20 -16.15
CA LEU A 64 -4.26 -2.22 -15.78
C LEU A 64 -5.43 -1.65 -14.97
N LYS A 65 -5.19 -0.72 -14.04
CA LYS A 65 -6.25 -0.02 -13.32
C LYS A 65 -7.10 0.83 -14.26
N ALA A 66 -6.47 1.51 -15.22
CA ALA A 66 -7.18 2.26 -16.26
C ALA A 66 -8.03 1.35 -17.14
N TYR A 67 -7.50 0.19 -17.54
CA TYR A 67 -8.25 -0.83 -18.28
C TYR A 67 -9.47 -1.33 -17.49
N GLN A 68 -9.29 -1.67 -16.22
CA GLN A 68 -10.38 -2.09 -15.33
C GLN A 68 -11.46 -1.00 -15.22
N ALA A 69 -11.07 0.27 -15.10
CA ALA A 69 -12.01 1.39 -15.07
C ALA A 69 -12.79 1.51 -16.39
N ALA A 70 -12.14 1.33 -17.53
CA ALA A 70 -12.81 1.32 -18.84
C ALA A 70 -13.81 0.16 -18.95
N VAL A 71 -13.47 -1.04 -18.45
CA VAL A 71 -14.39 -2.19 -18.38
C VAL A 71 -15.61 -1.87 -17.51
N LYS A 72 -15.43 -1.17 -16.39
CA LYS A 72 -16.55 -0.69 -15.56
C LYS A 72 -17.46 0.28 -16.30
N THR A 73 -16.88 1.26 -16.99
CA THR A 73 -17.66 2.21 -17.81
C THR A 73 -18.42 1.51 -18.94
N MET A 74 -17.81 0.51 -19.58
CA MET A 74 -18.47 -0.29 -20.61
C MET A 74 -19.64 -1.09 -20.05
N HIS A 75 -19.46 -1.71 -18.88
CA HIS A 75 -20.54 -2.41 -18.18
C HIS A 75 -21.71 -1.46 -17.90
N ASP A 76 -21.46 -0.28 -17.34
CA ASP A 76 -22.52 0.69 -17.02
C ASP A 76 -23.24 1.21 -18.29
N ALA A 77 -22.52 1.33 -19.42
CA ALA A 77 -23.14 1.66 -20.70
C ALA A 77 -24.01 0.50 -21.23
N SER A 78 -23.50 -0.74 -21.16
CA SER A 78 -24.23 -1.96 -21.55
C SER A 78 -25.51 -2.12 -20.74
N ARG A 79 -25.43 -1.95 -19.41
CA ARG A 79 -26.60 -2.05 -18.52
C ARG A 79 -27.68 -1.03 -18.88
N ARG A 80 -27.31 0.24 -19.05
CA ARG A 80 -28.27 1.29 -19.45
C ARG A 80 -28.95 1.00 -20.80
N LEU A 81 -28.23 0.41 -21.74
CA LEU A 81 -28.80 0.01 -23.02
C LEU A 81 -29.81 -1.15 -22.86
N GLN A 82 -29.48 -2.12 -21.99
CA GLN A 82 -30.37 -3.23 -21.67
C GLN A 82 -31.60 -2.78 -20.89
N ASP A 83 -31.45 -1.89 -19.92
CA ASP A 83 -32.57 -1.28 -19.17
C ASP A 83 -33.54 -0.58 -20.12
N CYS A 84 -33.03 0.20 -21.09
CA CYS A 84 -33.87 0.85 -22.09
C CYS A 84 -34.66 -0.17 -22.93
N LEU A 85 -34.04 -1.29 -23.29
CA LEU A 85 -34.73 -2.34 -24.03
C LEU A 85 -35.80 -3.01 -23.14
N ALA A 86 -35.47 -3.32 -21.89
CA ALA A 86 -36.39 -3.93 -20.95
C ALA A 86 -37.62 -3.06 -20.67
N ASP A 87 -37.44 -1.74 -20.52
CA ASP A 87 -38.51 -0.76 -20.32
C ASP A 87 -39.46 -0.68 -21.53
N MET A 88 -38.92 -0.87 -22.73
CA MET A 88 -39.69 -0.86 -23.99
C MET A 88 -40.37 -2.20 -24.30
N TYR A 89 -39.96 -3.28 -23.64
CA TYR A 89 -40.42 -4.63 -23.95
C TYR A 89 -41.75 -4.93 -23.24
N GLU A 90 -42.84 -5.08 -24.01
CA GLU A 90 -44.15 -5.28 -23.41
C GLU A 90 -44.27 -6.68 -22.75
N PRO A 91 -45.04 -6.83 -21.65
CA PRO A 91 -45.16 -8.10 -20.95
C PRO A 91 -45.78 -9.26 -21.74
N ASP A 92 -46.55 -8.97 -22.79
CA ASP A 92 -47.20 -9.96 -23.67
C ASP A 92 -46.39 -10.28 -24.94
N TRP A 93 -45.24 -9.65 -25.11
CA TRP A 93 -44.32 -9.94 -26.21
C TRP A 93 -43.62 -11.28 -25.99
N PHE A 94 -43.35 -11.97 -27.09
CA PHE A 94 -42.62 -13.22 -27.09
C PHE A 94 -41.28 -13.05 -26.37
N GLY A 95 -40.92 -13.98 -25.50
CA GLY A 95 -39.59 -14.01 -24.91
C GLY A 95 -39.35 -13.02 -23.77
N LYS A 96 -40.39 -12.44 -23.14
CA LYS A 96 -40.22 -11.45 -22.07
C LYS A 96 -39.41 -11.99 -20.88
N GLU A 97 -39.75 -13.18 -20.38
CA GLU A 97 -39.04 -13.81 -19.25
C GLU A 97 -37.60 -14.16 -19.64
N GLU A 98 -37.39 -14.65 -20.87
CA GLU A 98 -36.07 -14.93 -21.42
C GLU A 98 -35.23 -13.65 -21.60
N MET A 99 -35.85 -12.53 -21.99
CA MET A 99 -35.20 -11.24 -22.11
C MET A 99 -34.75 -10.69 -20.74
N ASP A 100 -35.58 -10.85 -19.71
CA ASP A 100 -35.22 -10.47 -18.33
C ASP A 100 -34.07 -11.32 -17.80
N SER A 101 -34.14 -12.64 -17.97
CA SER A 101 -33.05 -13.56 -17.62
C SER A 101 -31.76 -13.20 -18.36
N LEU A 102 -31.86 -12.82 -19.63
CA LEU A 102 -30.71 -12.44 -20.44
C LEU A 102 -30.00 -11.18 -19.92
N ALA A 103 -30.78 -10.20 -19.43
CA ALA A 103 -30.24 -9.00 -18.81
C ALA A 103 -29.50 -9.33 -17.50
N GLU A 104 -30.09 -10.18 -16.65
CA GLU A 104 -29.46 -10.65 -15.40
C GLU A 104 -28.17 -11.44 -15.65
N ASP A 105 -28.19 -12.34 -16.64
CA ASP A 105 -27.02 -13.12 -17.03
C ASP A 105 -25.90 -12.23 -17.58
N THR A 106 -26.26 -11.19 -18.34
CA THR A 106 -25.29 -10.22 -18.88
C THR A 106 -24.61 -9.42 -17.76
N ASP A 107 -25.38 -8.90 -16.80
CA ASP A 107 -24.85 -8.17 -15.65
C ASP A 107 -23.91 -9.07 -14.82
N THR A 108 -24.33 -10.32 -14.58
CA THR A 108 -23.54 -11.32 -13.87
C THR A 108 -22.19 -11.58 -14.56
N LEU A 109 -22.18 -11.76 -15.89
CA LEU A 109 -20.93 -11.97 -16.65
C LEU A 109 -19.99 -10.76 -16.56
N TRP A 110 -20.53 -9.54 -16.63
CA TRP A 110 -19.72 -8.33 -16.47
C TRP A 110 -19.12 -8.22 -15.07
N LEU A 111 -19.89 -8.50 -14.02
CA LEU A 111 -19.40 -8.50 -12.63
C LEU A 111 -18.30 -9.54 -12.43
N GLU A 112 -18.49 -10.77 -12.92
CA GLU A 112 -17.46 -11.83 -12.85
C GLU A 112 -16.19 -11.39 -13.57
N TYR A 113 -16.31 -10.79 -14.76
CA TYR A 113 -15.15 -10.32 -15.52
C TYR A 113 -14.38 -9.20 -14.81
N GLN A 114 -15.08 -8.21 -14.25
CA GLN A 114 -14.47 -7.15 -13.46
C GLN A 114 -13.73 -7.71 -12.23
N GLN A 115 -14.35 -8.67 -11.53
CA GLN A 115 -13.74 -9.31 -10.37
C GLN A 115 -12.48 -10.08 -10.77
N ASN A 116 -12.54 -10.83 -11.88
CA ASN A 116 -11.40 -11.60 -12.38
C ASN A 116 -10.20 -10.73 -12.79
N ILE A 117 -10.44 -9.57 -13.43
CA ILE A 117 -9.37 -8.61 -13.72
C ILE A 117 -8.69 -8.16 -12.41
N THR A 118 -9.48 -7.89 -11.38
CA THR A 118 -9.00 -7.46 -10.05
C THR A 118 -8.16 -8.54 -9.38
N ASP A 119 -8.74 -9.72 -9.20
CA ASP A 119 -8.18 -10.75 -8.33
C ASP A 119 -7.09 -11.59 -9.02
N LYS A 120 -7.15 -11.72 -10.35
CA LYS A 120 -6.27 -12.64 -11.10
C LYS A 120 -5.19 -11.92 -11.89
N SER A 121 -5.39 -10.65 -12.24
CA SER A 121 -4.42 -9.88 -13.02
C SER A 121 -3.80 -8.76 -12.20
N LEU A 122 -4.64 -7.90 -11.60
CA LEU A 122 -4.15 -6.73 -10.86
C LEU A 122 -3.46 -7.13 -9.56
N LEU A 123 -4.03 -8.06 -8.79
CA LEU A 123 -3.42 -8.57 -7.55
C LEU A 123 -2.00 -9.14 -7.76
N CYS A 124 -1.75 -9.79 -8.90
CA CYS A 124 -0.43 -10.31 -9.24
C CYS A 124 0.61 -9.19 -9.34
N ILE A 125 0.27 -8.07 -9.97
CA ILE A 125 1.15 -6.91 -10.07
C ILE A 125 1.26 -6.18 -8.73
N ASP A 126 0.17 -6.06 -7.97
CA ASP A 126 0.18 -5.40 -6.66
C ASP A 126 1.10 -6.14 -5.67
N THR A 127 1.00 -7.46 -5.60
CA THR A 127 1.85 -8.29 -4.72
C THR A 127 3.31 -8.24 -5.16
N TYR A 128 3.56 -8.22 -6.47
CA TYR A 128 4.91 -8.07 -7.00
C TYR A 128 5.54 -6.72 -6.64
N LEU A 129 4.79 -5.63 -6.81
CA LEU A 129 5.23 -4.27 -6.49
C LEU A 129 5.41 -4.04 -4.99
N ALA A 130 4.69 -4.76 -4.15
CA ALA A 130 4.82 -4.67 -2.69
C ALA A 130 6.24 -5.03 -2.16
N ARG A 131 7.06 -5.74 -2.95
CA ARG A 131 8.45 -6.07 -2.57
C ARG A 131 9.43 -4.91 -2.75
N PHE A 132 9.12 -3.95 -3.61
CA PHE A 132 10.07 -2.89 -3.98
C PHE A 132 10.37 -1.90 -2.85
N PRO A 133 9.40 -1.44 -2.03
CA PRO A 133 9.68 -0.47 -0.97
C PRO A 133 10.75 -0.94 0.04
N ASP A 134 10.64 -2.19 0.53
CA ASP A 134 11.61 -2.77 1.46
C ASP A 134 13.01 -2.86 0.87
N ILE A 135 13.12 -3.44 -0.34
CA ILE A 135 14.40 -3.56 -1.04
C ILE A 135 15.01 -2.19 -1.32
N LYS A 136 14.20 -1.19 -1.70
CA LYS A 136 14.65 0.19 -1.91
C LYS A 136 15.19 0.80 -0.62
N ALA A 137 14.54 0.58 0.51
CA ALA A 137 15.01 1.04 1.83
C ALA A 137 16.34 0.37 2.21
N ARG A 138 16.51 -0.93 1.89
CA ARG A 138 17.76 -1.67 2.11
C ARG A 138 18.90 -1.19 1.21
N ILE A 139 18.64 -0.87 -0.07
CA ILE A 139 19.61 -0.21 -0.95
C ILE A 139 20.07 1.12 -0.33
N ALA A 140 19.14 1.98 0.09
CA ALA A 140 19.48 3.25 0.73
C ALA A 140 20.24 3.06 2.05
N LYS A 141 19.92 2.02 2.82
CA LYS A 141 20.66 1.65 4.04
C LYS A 141 22.08 1.21 3.70
N ARG A 142 22.27 0.37 2.69
CA ARG A 142 23.59 -0.08 2.21
C ARG A 142 24.45 1.11 1.76
N ASP A 143 23.91 2.05 1.00
CA ASP A 143 24.64 3.25 0.58
C ASP A 143 25.08 4.11 1.77
N ARG A 144 24.21 4.28 2.78
CA ARG A 144 24.58 4.94 4.04
C ARG A 144 25.70 4.21 4.79
N LYS A 145 25.69 2.86 4.76
CA LYS A 145 26.70 2.02 5.42
C LYS A 145 28.03 1.97 4.70
N MET A 146 28.02 2.08 3.37
CA MET A 146 29.22 2.26 2.57
C MET A 146 29.96 3.54 2.98
N VAL A 147 29.22 4.64 3.14
CA VAL A 147 29.80 5.92 3.61
C VAL A 147 30.29 5.83 5.06
N ASP A 148 29.55 5.16 5.96
CA ASP A 148 30.00 4.91 7.34
C ASP A 148 31.33 4.12 7.34
N PHE A 149 31.46 3.12 6.47
CA PHE A 149 32.67 2.31 6.31
C PHE A 149 33.84 3.13 5.74
N ASP A 150 33.62 3.91 4.68
CA ASP A 150 34.65 4.80 4.10
C ASP A 150 35.15 5.81 5.14
N SER A 151 34.24 6.40 5.92
CA SER A 151 34.58 7.33 7.00
C SER A 151 35.41 6.65 8.10
N ALA A 152 35.02 5.45 8.56
CA ALA A 152 35.78 4.71 9.56
C ALA A 152 37.17 4.30 9.04
N ARG A 153 37.25 3.91 7.75
CA ARG A 153 38.51 3.56 7.07
C ARG A 153 39.43 4.76 6.99
N HIS A 154 38.90 5.91 6.61
CA HIS A 154 39.64 7.17 6.57
C HIS A 154 40.12 7.59 7.97
N HIS A 155 39.26 7.50 8.99
CA HIS A 155 39.63 7.82 10.37
C HIS A 155 40.76 6.92 10.90
N PHE A 156 40.62 5.59 10.76
CA PHE A 156 41.63 4.63 11.15
C PHE A 156 42.96 4.85 10.39
N GLY A 157 42.89 5.06 9.08
CA GLY A 157 44.06 5.38 8.25
C GLY A 157 44.76 6.68 8.66
N SER A 158 43.99 7.69 9.10
CA SER A 158 44.54 8.96 9.60
C SER A 158 45.28 8.77 10.93
N LEU A 159 44.77 7.95 11.85
CA LEU A 159 45.43 7.60 13.12
C LEU A 159 46.69 6.78 12.88
N GLN A 160 46.69 5.88 11.90
CA GLN A 160 47.85 5.08 11.54
C GLN A 160 49.00 5.92 10.95
N LYS A 161 48.67 6.89 10.07
CA LYS A 161 49.64 7.87 9.54
C LYS A 161 50.04 8.92 10.59
N GLY A 162 49.11 9.28 11.47
CA GLY A 162 49.27 10.20 12.59
C GLY A 162 50.19 9.67 13.69
N LYS A 163 50.27 8.35 13.89
CA LYS A 163 51.14 7.71 14.89
C LYS A 163 52.60 8.23 14.83
N LYS A 164 53.15 8.45 13.63
CA LYS A 164 54.50 9.01 13.43
C LYS A 164 54.59 10.54 13.58
N LYS A 165 53.50 11.27 13.34
CA LYS A 165 53.47 12.75 13.27
C LYS A 165 53.02 13.40 14.57
N ASP A 166 52.11 12.73 15.29
CA ASP A 166 51.62 13.14 16.59
C ASP A 166 52.56 12.70 17.72
N GLU A 167 53.33 11.60 17.57
CA GLU A 167 54.51 11.35 18.43
C GLU A 167 55.42 12.58 18.47
N ALA A 168 55.73 13.18 17.32
CA ALA A 168 56.62 14.34 17.24
C ALA A 168 56.04 15.64 17.84
N LYS A 169 54.71 15.80 17.86
CA LYS A 169 54.04 16.99 18.40
C LYS A 169 53.69 16.87 19.88
N ILE A 170 53.30 15.67 20.30
CA ILE A 170 52.94 15.32 21.69
C ILE A 170 54.21 15.12 22.52
N ALA A 171 55.34 14.73 21.92
CA ALA A 171 56.61 14.57 22.61
C ALA A 171 57.06 15.83 23.37
N LYS A 172 56.81 17.05 22.86
CA LYS A 172 57.25 18.28 23.53
C LYS A 172 56.44 18.60 24.81
N PRO A 173 55.10 18.67 24.79
CA PRO A 173 54.29 18.85 26.00
C PRO A 173 54.38 17.66 26.96
N ALA A 174 54.45 16.43 26.45
CA ALA A 174 54.58 15.23 27.28
C ALA A 174 55.95 15.19 27.99
N ALA A 175 57.04 15.53 27.30
CA ALA A 175 58.36 15.62 27.91
C ALA A 175 58.46 16.76 28.95
N LEU A 176 57.77 17.89 28.74
CA LEU A 176 57.69 18.96 29.73
C LEU A 176 56.90 18.54 30.99
N LEU A 177 55.81 17.80 30.81
CA LEU A 177 55.03 17.24 31.92
C LEU A 177 55.82 16.17 32.67
N GLU A 178 56.57 15.33 31.96
CA GLU A 178 57.44 14.29 32.53
C GLU A 178 58.65 14.90 33.27
N MET A 179 59.24 15.99 32.76
CA MET A 179 60.30 16.74 33.46
C MET A 179 59.80 17.46 34.72
N ALA A 180 58.55 17.96 34.71
CA ALA A 180 57.95 18.66 35.85
C ALA A 180 57.42 17.70 36.92
N ALA A 181 57.23 16.41 36.57
CA ALA A 181 56.72 15.40 37.47
C ALA A 181 57.82 14.81 38.37
N PRO A 182 57.51 14.49 39.65
CA PRO A 182 58.40 13.70 40.50
C PRO A 182 58.79 12.36 39.85
N SER A 183 59.99 11.86 40.12
CA SER A 183 60.52 10.61 39.52
C SER A 183 59.61 9.40 39.69
N TRP A 184 58.88 9.30 40.82
CA TRP A 184 57.93 8.22 41.08
C TRP A 184 56.66 8.29 40.19
N ALA A 185 56.35 9.45 39.62
CA ALA A 185 55.17 9.69 38.78
C ALA A 185 55.46 9.64 37.27
N GLN A 186 56.72 9.76 36.85
CA GLN A 186 57.12 9.75 35.43
C GLN A 186 56.68 8.47 34.71
N GLY A 187 56.91 7.30 35.32
CA GLY A 187 56.49 6.02 34.75
C GLY A 187 54.97 5.88 34.60
N LEU A 188 54.20 6.47 35.51
CA LEU A 188 52.73 6.46 35.45
C LEU A 188 52.20 7.35 34.30
N ILE A 189 52.81 8.52 34.09
CA ILE A 189 52.44 9.45 33.01
C ILE A 189 52.74 8.83 31.65
N SER A 190 53.93 8.24 31.48
CA SER A 190 54.32 7.57 30.25
C SER A 190 53.41 6.37 29.93
N ALA A 191 53.12 5.52 30.93
CA ALA A 191 52.20 4.40 30.77
C ALA A 191 50.77 4.85 30.42
N HIS A 192 50.28 5.94 31.02
CA HIS A 192 48.97 6.51 30.72
C HIS A 192 48.89 7.04 29.27
N GLN A 193 49.94 7.70 28.78
CA GLN A 193 50.01 8.21 27.40
C GLN A 193 49.95 7.07 26.37
N VAL A 194 50.71 6.00 26.60
CA VAL A 194 50.71 4.79 25.76
C VAL A 194 49.35 4.10 25.82
N ALA A 195 48.74 4.00 27.00
CA ALA A 195 47.41 3.43 27.16
C ALA A 195 46.33 4.23 26.41
N GLN A 196 46.36 5.57 26.48
CA GLN A 196 45.40 6.42 25.76
C GLN A 196 45.50 6.29 24.24
N THR A 197 46.72 6.30 23.70
CA THR A 197 46.94 6.18 22.25
C THR A 197 46.56 4.79 21.72
N ASN A 198 46.88 3.72 22.46
CA ASN A 198 46.43 2.37 22.14
C ASN A 198 44.91 2.22 22.25
N LEU A 199 44.28 2.85 23.25
CA LEU A 199 42.83 2.84 23.40
C LEU A 199 42.13 3.48 22.19
N SER A 200 42.55 4.67 21.77
CA SER A 200 41.99 5.36 20.61
C SER A 200 42.19 4.56 19.32
N TYR A 201 43.35 3.92 19.15
CA TYR A 201 43.62 3.05 18.00
C TYR A 201 42.69 1.83 17.97
N ASN A 202 42.58 1.12 19.11
CA ASN A 202 41.71 -0.05 19.23
C ASN A 202 40.23 0.31 19.02
N GLN A 203 39.80 1.48 19.50
CA GLN A 203 38.44 1.98 19.26
C GLN A 203 38.16 2.22 17.78
N ALA A 204 39.08 2.88 17.07
CA ALA A 204 38.94 3.13 15.63
C ALA A 204 39.00 1.82 14.80
N GLU A 205 39.83 0.85 15.22
CA GLU A 205 39.89 -0.48 14.60
C GLU A 205 38.58 -1.26 14.79
N GLU A 206 38.01 -1.24 16.00
CA GLU A 206 36.73 -1.88 16.30
C GLU A 206 35.58 -1.20 15.52
N GLU A 207 35.58 0.13 15.43
CA GLU A 207 34.60 0.88 14.63
C GLU A 207 34.70 0.55 13.14
N LEU A 208 35.91 0.46 12.58
CA LEU A 208 36.13 0.03 11.21
C LEU A 208 35.60 -1.40 10.99
N GLY A 209 35.95 -2.34 11.86
CA GLY A 209 35.49 -3.73 11.76
C GLY A 209 33.96 -3.86 11.87
N ARG A 210 33.32 -3.07 12.75
CA ARG A 210 31.85 -3.02 12.86
C ARG A 210 31.19 -2.42 11.62
N ALA A 211 31.71 -1.31 11.11
CA ALA A 211 31.17 -0.66 9.92
C ALA A 211 31.30 -1.56 8.68
N GLN A 212 32.44 -2.24 8.53
CA GLN A 212 32.69 -3.20 7.46
C GLN A 212 31.69 -4.36 7.51
N ARG A 213 31.50 -4.98 8.69
CA ARG A 213 30.58 -6.12 8.83
C ARG A 213 29.15 -5.76 8.43
N ILE A 214 28.63 -4.63 8.93
CA ILE A 214 27.26 -4.20 8.64
C ILE A 214 27.08 -3.86 7.15
N PHE A 215 28.06 -3.21 6.53
CA PHE A 215 28.04 -2.93 5.11
C PHE A 215 28.06 -4.22 4.29
N GLU A 216 28.99 -5.13 4.57
CA GLU A 216 29.17 -6.36 3.79
C GLU A 216 27.96 -7.29 3.91
N GLU A 217 27.37 -7.42 5.10
CA GLU A 217 26.14 -8.19 5.33
C GLU A 217 25.00 -7.70 4.42
N LEU A 218 24.71 -6.40 4.45
CA LEU A 218 23.69 -5.79 3.58
C LEU A 218 24.05 -5.90 2.10
N ASN A 219 25.33 -5.78 1.77
CA ASN A 219 25.81 -5.82 0.39
C ASN A 219 25.62 -7.21 -0.21
N VAL A 220 26.02 -8.27 0.50
CA VAL A 220 25.84 -9.67 0.06
C VAL A 220 24.36 -10.00 -0.09
N GLU A 221 23.53 -9.66 0.89
CA GLU A 221 22.08 -9.92 0.80
C GLU A 221 21.45 -9.27 -0.44
N LEU A 222 21.78 -8.01 -0.73
CA LEU A 222 21.25 -7.30 -1.89
C LEU A 222 21.83 -7.83 -3.22
N GLN A 223 23.09 -8.26 -3.23
CA GLN A 223 23.71 -8.88 -4.41
C GLN A 223 23.05 -10.24 -4.75
N ASP A 224 22.56 -10.97 -3.75
CA ASP A 224 21.81 -12.21 -3.96
C ASP A 224 20.35 -11.94 -4.39
N GLU A 225 19.69 -10.95 -3.77
CA GLU A 225 18.26 -10.72 -3.97
C GLU A 225 17.92 -9.95 -5.25
N LEU A 226 18.72 -8.93 -5.63
CA LEU A 226 18.42 -8.08 -6.78
C LEU A 226 18.37 -8.85 -8.12
N PRO A 227 19.29 -9.79 -8.43
CA PRO A 227 19.19 -10.60 -9.63
C PRO A 227 17.96 -11.50 -9.65
N VAL A 228 17.61 -12.12 -8.51
CA VAL A 228 16.42 -12.96 -8.38
C VAL A 228 15.14 -12.14 -8.58
N LEU A 229 15.07 -10.94 -8.01
CA LEU A 229 13.97 -10.02 -8.24
C LEU A 229 13.89 -9.65 -9.72
N TRP A 230 15.03 -9.29 -10.34
CA TRP A 230 15.10 -8.96 -11.76
C TRP A 230 14.51 -10.08 -12.61
N ASP A 231 14.98 -11.31 -12.46
CA ASP A 231 14.54 -12.46 -13.26
C ASP A 231 13.07 -12.81 -13.04
N SER A 232 12.54 -12.56 -11.84
CA SER A 232 11.12 -12.79 -11.55
C SER A 232 10.15 -11.95 -12.39
N ARG A 233 10.59 -10.83 -13.00
CA ARG A 233 9.75 -9.96 -13.84
C ARG A 233 9.06 -10.71 -14.97
N VAL A 234 9.78 -11.63 -15.61
CA VAL A 234 9.27 -12.36 -16.79
C VAL A 234 8.09 -13.22 -16.38
N GLY A 235 8.23 -14.00 -15.31
CA GLY A 235 7.16 -14.84 -14.79
C GLY A 235 5.94 -14.02 -14.35
N VAL A 236 6.17 -12.87 -13.72
CA VAL A 236 5.09 -11.96 -13.30
C VAL A 236 4.33 -11.42 -14.51
N TYR A 237 5.02 -10.88 -15.52
CA TYR A 237 4.37 -10.34 -16.71
C TYR A 237 3.61 -11.42 -17.49
N VAL A 238 4.23 -12.58 -17.70
CA VAL A 238 3.61 -13.71 -18.38
C VAL A 238 2.33 -14.12 -17.65
N ASN A 239 2.39 -14.32 -16.32
CA ASN A 239 1.23 -14.72 -15.54
C ASN A 239 0.12 -13.66 -15.57
N THR A 240 0.46 -12.38 -15.40
CA THR A 240 -0.52 -11.29 -15.46
C THR A 240 -1.25 -11.24 -16.80
N PHE A 241 -0.53 -11.30 -17.91
CA PHE A 241 -1.14 -11.22 -19.24
C PHE A 241 -1.86 -12.51 -19.65
N GLN A 242 -1.36 -13.69 -19.26
CA GLN A 242 -2.06 -14.95 -19.48
C GLN A 242 -3.38 -14.99 -18.71
N ASN A 243 -3.39 -14.56 -17.45
CA ASN A 243 -4.63 -14.45 -16.68
C ASN A 243 -5.59 -13.46 -17.33
N LEU A 244 -5.12 -12.27 -17.69
CA LEU A 244 -5.97 -11.27 -18.33
C LEU A 244 -6.58 -11.79 -19.64
N ALA A 245 -5.75 -12.36 -20.53
CA ALA A 245 -6.19 -12.88 -21.82
C ALA A 245 -7.15 -14.07 -21.66
N GLY A 246 -6.88 -15.01 -20.75
CA GLY A 246 -7.75 -16.16 -20.52
C GLY A 246 -9.14 -15.77 -20.02
N HIS A 247 -9.21 -14.80 -19.09
CA HIS A 247 -10.51 -14.31 -18.59
C HIS A 247 -11.22 -13.44 -19.63
N GLN A 248 -10.49 -12.67 -20.42
CA GLN A 248 -11.05 -11.91 -21.54
C GLN A 248 -11.64 -12.84 -22.62
N GLU A 249 -10.94 -13.92 -22.97
CA GLU A 249 -11.43 -14.92 -23.92
C GLU A 249 -12.72 -15.59 -23.41
N LYS A 250 -12.73 -16.02 -22.14
CA LYS A 250 -13.93 -16.59 -21.50
C LYS A 250 -15.09 -15.60 -21.55
N PHE A 251 -14.86 -14.35 -21.14
CA PHE A 251 -15.88 -13.31 -21.13
C PHE A 251 -16.50 -13.09 -22.51
N HIS A 252 -15.68 -12.87 -23.54
CA HIS A 252 -16.19 -12.64 -24.89
C HIS A 252 -16.91 -13.85 -25.48
N ARG A 253 -16.48 -15.07 -25.15
CA ARG A 253 -17.14 -16.30 -25.60
C ARG A 253 -18.56 -16.42 -25.03
N GLU A 254 -18.72 -16.20 -23.73
CA GLU A 254 -20.04 -16.27 -23.08
C GLU A 254 -20.93 -15.09 -23.47
N MET A 255 -20.36 -13.87 -23.55
CA MET A 255 -21.08 -12.69 -24.04
C MET A 255 -21.59 -12.87 -25.49
N GLY A 256 -20.80 -13.55 -26.32
CA GLY A 256 -21.20 -13.92 -27.68
C GLY A 256 -22.46 -14.79 -27.72
N LYS A 257 -22.58 -15.76 -26.81
CA LYS A 257 -23.79 -16.59 -26.68
C LYS A 257 -25.00 -15.77 -26.24
N LEU A 258 -24.85 -14.89 -25.26
CA LEU A 258 -25.94 -14.00 -24.82
C LEU A 258 -26.39 -13.06 -25.95
N THR A 259 -25.45 -12.52 -26.71
CA THR A 259 -25.76 -11.66 -27.86
C THR A 259 -26.50 -12.43 -28.95
N GLN A 260 -26.15 -13.69 -29.19
CA GLN A 260 -26.87 -14.55 -30.12
C GLN A 260 -28.30 -14.85 -29.61
N ASN A 261 -28.46 -15.16 -28.32
CA ASN A 261 -29.77 -15.38 -27.71
C ASN A 261 -30.67 -14.13 -27.85
N LEU A 262 -30.11 -12.93 -27.67
CA LEU A 262 -30.84 -11.67 -27.90
C LEU A 262 -31.38 -11.60 -29.34
N ASN A 263 -30.53 -11.91 -30.32
CA ASN A 263 -30.91 -11.87 -31.73
C ASN A 263 -32.03 -12.87 -32.05
N ASP A 264 -31.97 -14.07 -31.48
CA ASP A 264 -33.01 -15.09 -31.65
C ASP A 264 -34.36 -14.65 -31.05
N ILE A 265 -34.34 -14.02 -29.87
CA ILE A 265 -35.54 -13.44 -29.24
C ILE A 265 -36.15 -12.37 -30.16
N MET A 266 -35.33 -11.44 -30.65
CA MET A 266 -35.76 -10.37 -31.55
C MET A 266 -36.37 -10.91 -32.85
N THR A 267 -35.77 -11.96 -33.43
CA THR A 267 -36.28 -12.61 -34.64
C THR A 267 -37.64 -13.25 -34.39
N LYS A 268 -37.82 -13.97 -33.27
CA LYS A 268 -39.10 -14.58 -32.91
C LYS A 268 -40.18 -13.57 -32.56
N LEU A 269 -39.81 -12.42 -31.97
CA LEU A 269 -40.73 -11.31 -31.76
C LEU A 269 -41.24 -10.75 -33.10
N GLU A 270 -40.38 -10.62 -34.10
CA GLU A 270 -40.78 -10.22 -35.45
C GLU A 270 -41.75 -11.24 -36.09
N GLU A 271 -41.50 -12.54 -35.91
CA GLU A 271 -42.41 -13.59 -36.38
C GLU A 271 -43.79 -13.53 -35.70
N GLN A 272 -43.84 -13.20 -34.40
CA GLN A 272 -45.11 -13.02 -33.65
C GLN A 272 -46.00 -11.94 -34.30
N LYS A 273 -45.40 -10.84 -34.78
CA LYS A 273 -46.12 -9.76 -35.48
C LYS A 273 -46.77 -10.24 -36.77
N HIS A 274 -46.06 -11.06 -37.56
CA HIS A 274 -46.56 -11.58 -38.84
C HIS A 274 -47.63 -12.67 -38.69
N ARG A 275 -47.79 -13.23 -37.48
CA ARG A 275 -48.81 -14.26 -37.18
C ARG A 275 -50.17 -13.72 -36.75
N LYS A 276 -50.34 -12.42 -36.44
CA LYS A 276 -51.66 -11.81 -36.23
C LYS A 276 -52.33 -11.55 -37.59
N PRO A 277 -53.40 -12.28 -38.01
CA PRO A 277 -54.13 -11.96 -39.22
C PRO A 277 -55.14 -10.82 -38.97
N SER A 278 -55.43 -10.06 -40.01
CA SER A 278 -56.49 -9.05 -40.06
C SER A 278 -57.84 -9.58 -39.57
N THR A 279 -58.30 -9.13 -38.41
CA THR A 279 -59.73 -9.09 -38.05
C THR A 279 -60.11 -7.67 -37.65
N ALA A 280 -59.97 -6.76 -38.61
CA ALA A 280 -60.56 -5.42 -38.55
C ALA A 280 -61.30 -5.14 -39.86
N THR A 281 -62.30 -5.95 -40.18
CA THR A 281 -63.32 -5.58 -41.17
C THR A 281 -64.67 -6.16 -40.82
N ALA A 282 -65.65 -5.27 -40.81
CA ALA A 282 -67.11 -5.44 -40.91
C ALA A 282 -67.92 -5.54 -39.61
N THR A 283 -69.04 -4.79 -39.64
CA THR A 283 -70.18 -4.70 -38.70
C THR A 283 -69.98 -3.70 -37.52
N THR A 284 -70.73 -2.60 -37.37
CA THR A 284 -71.96 -2.14 -38.00
C THR A 284 -72.10 -0.62 -37.85
N GLU A 285 -71.96 0.11 -38.94
CA GLU A 285 -72.53 1.45 -39.10
C GLU A 285 -73.99 1.28 -39.52
N ARG A 286 -74.93 1.32 -38.57
CA ARG A 286 -76.36 1.61 -38.83
C ARG A 286 -77.17 1.74 -37.55
N ARG A 287 -77.21 2.96 -37.00
CA ARG A 287 -78.46 3.61 -36.52
C ARG A 287 -78.16 5.03 -36.03
N ARG A 288 -78.28 5.99 -36.95
CA ARG A 288 -78.67 7.37 -36.62
C ARG A 288 -80.07 7.62 -37.19
N LYS A 289 -81.01 7.92 -36.30
CA LYS A 289 -82.20 8.79 -36.45
C LYS A 289 -82.75 8.93 -35.02
N ALA A 290 -82.53 10.09 -34.40
CA ALA A 290 -83.51 11.21 -34.28
C ALA A 290 -84.54 10.87 -33.16
N ASP A 291 -84.84 11.67 -32.14
CA ASP A 291 -84.60 13.06 -31.77
C ASP A 291 -84.83 13.21 -30.24
N GLY A 292 -84.32 14.28 -29.63
CA GLY A 292 -85.10 15.00 -28.61
C GLY A 292 -84.58 15.12 -27.18
N ILE A 293 -84.05 16.33 -26.86
CA ILE A 293 -84.43 17.18 -25.71
C ILE A 293 -83.79 16.91 -24.31
N THR A 294 -82.87 17.83 -23.99
CA THR A 294 -82.75 18.61 -22.72
C THR A 294 -81.83 18.18 -21.56
N MET A 295 -80.91 19.12 -21.33
CA MET A 295 -80.09 19.48 -20.16
C MET A 295 -80.64 19.17 -18.76
N THR A 296 -79.75 18.79 -17.82
CA THR A 296 -79.57 19.45 -16.51
C THR A 296 -78.35 18.89 -15.76
N ALA A 297 -77.68 19.77 -15.01
CA ALA A 297 -76.41 19.55 -14.31
C ALA A 297 -76.63 19.29 -12.78
N PRO A 298 -75.58 19.20 -11.93
CA PRO A 298 -75.31 18.12 -10.95
C PRO A 298 -75.72 18.48 -9.50
N PRO A 299 -75.45 17.67 -8.43
CA PRO A 299 -74.16 17.79 -7.70
C PRO A 299 -73.66 16.58 -6.83
N ARG A 300 -72.34 16.57 -6.61
CA ARG A 300 -71.57 16.46 -5.32
C ARG A 300 -71.84 15.33 -4.28
N ALA A 301 -70.74 14.66 -3.91
CA ALA A 301 -70.21 14.44 -2.53
C ALA A 301 -69.76 12.99 -2.20
N THR A 302 -68.50 12.90 -1.75
CA THR A 302 -67.74 11.83 -1.05
C THR A 302 -68.36 11.39 0.30
N PRO A 303 -67.75 10.55 1.19
CA PRO A 303 -66.57 9.64 1.12
C PRO A 303 -66.83 8.22 1.71
N SER A 304 -65.87 7.26 1.64
CA SER A 304 -65.50 6.37 2.79
C SER A 304 -64.39 5.35 2.46
N ARG A 305 -63.19 5.65 2.95
CA ARG A 305 -62.32 4.86 3.85
C ARG A 305 -62.37 3.30 3.89
N ALA A 306 -61.16 2.76 3.69
CA ALA A 306 -60.48 1.60 4.34
C ALA A 306 -60.94 0.15 4.09
N GLY A 307 -59.96 -0.70 3.82
CA GLY A 307 -60.08 -2.16 3.89
C GLY A 307 -58.83 -2.90 3.44
N THR A 308 -57.80 -2.94 4.28
CA THR A 308 -56.69 -3.90 4.20
C THR A 308 -57.25 -5.31 4.33
N THR A 309 -56.99 -6.24 3.39
CA THR A 309 -57.00 -7.67 3.70
C THR A 309 -56.07 -8.50 2.81
N ARG A 310 -55.03 -8.97 3.47
CA ARG A 310 -54.16 -10.10 3.20
C ARG A 310 -54.95 -11.33 2.70
N ARG A 311 -54.58 -11.95 1.58
CA ARG A 311 -54.98 -13.34 1.25
C ARG A 311 -53.78 -14.26 1.15
N ARG A 312 -54.01 -15.42 1.76
CA ARG A 312 -53.16 -16.54 2.14
C ARG A 312 -53.53 -17.73 1.24
N LEU A 313 -52.67 -18.77 1.22
CA LEU A 313 -52.85 -20.20 0.87
C LEU A 313 -51.99 -20.64 -0.34
N LYS A 314 -51.36 -21.83 -0.37
CA LYS A 314 -51.35 -22.98 0.54
C LYS A 314 -50.16 -23.89 0.22
N VAL A 315 -49.64 -24.52 1.27
CA VAL A 315 -48.70 -25.65 1.27
C VAL A 315 -49.39 -26.94 0.79
N ARG A 316 -48.68 -27.80 0.06
CA ARG A 316 -48.82 -29.27 0.14
C ARG A 316 -47.44 -29.94 0.16
N ARG A 317 -47.35 -31.00 0.98
CA ARG A 317 -46.19 -31.80 1.36
C ARG A 317 -46.58 -33.27 1.18
N ALA A 318 -45.65 -34.13 0.76
CA ALA A 318 -45.49 -35.58 1.04
C ALA A 318 -44.33 -36.07 0.16
N GLY A 319 -43.34 -36.89 0.53
CA GLY A 319 -43.01 -37.73 1.69
C GLY A 319 -42.07 -38.83 1.13
N ALA A 320 -40.76 -38.77 1.37
CA ALA A 320 -39.96 -39.58 2.31
C ALA A 320 -39.84 -41.09 2.00
N THR A 321 -38.60 -41.56 1.77
CA THR A 321 -38.04 -42.80 2.33
C THR A 321 -36.54 -42.65 2.59
N THR A 322 -36.12 -43.27 3.68
CA THR A 322 -34.83 -43.24 4.39
C THR A 322 -33.97 -44.45 4.06
N GLU A 323 -32.64 -44.32 4.12
CA GLU A 323 -31.76 -45.26 4.85
C GLU A 323 -30.37 -44.64 5.10
N ARG A 324 -29.77 -44.95 6.25
CA ARG A 324 -28.57 -44.31 6.83
C ARG A 324 -27.75 -45.36 7.57
N THR A 325 -26.41 -45.30 7.45
CA THR A 325 -25.34 -45.41 8.51
C THR A 325 -24.01 -45.86 7.88
N PRO A 326 -22.83 -45.70 8.53
CA PRO A 326 -22.32 -44.61 9.39
C PRO A 326 -20.87 -44.17 8.98
N PRO A 327 -20.22 -43.23 9.72
CA PRO A 327 -18.77 -43.40 9.94
C PRO A 327 -18.34 -43.31 11.41
N THR A 328 -17.17 -43.92 11.63
CA THR A 328 -16.51 -44.30 12.88
C THR A 328 -15.66 -43.18 13.49
N ARG A 329 -15.55 -43.21 14.84
CA ARG A 329 -14.68 -42.39 15.72
C ARG A 329 -13.19 -42.66 15.51
N THR A 330 -12.35 -41.62 15.67
CA THR A 330 -11.06 -41.63 16.39
C THR A 330 -10.60 -40.18 16.63
N ARG A 331 -10.85 -39.59 17.81
CA ARG A 331 -9.91 -39.35 18.93
C ARG A 331 -8.57 -38.69 18.55
N SER A 332 -8.50 -37.38 18.81
CA SER A 332 -7.30 -36.61 19.13
C SER A 332 -6.75 -36.97 20.52
N PRO A 333 -5.45 -36.76 20.78
CA PRO A 333 -4.95 -36.42 22.11
C PRO A 333 -4.75 -34.90 22.26
N ALA A 334 -4.83 -34.48 23.50
CA ALA A 334 -4.86 -33.12 23.99
C ALA A 334 -3.47 -32.51 24.19
N GLY A 335 -3.45 -31.18 24.31
CA GLY A 335 -2.58 -30.47 25.24
C GLY A 335 -1.46 -29.65 24.61
N MET A 336 -1.70 -28.35 24.47
CA MET A 336 -0.77 -27.29 24.89
C MET A 336 -1.48 -25.94 24.84
N THR A 337 -2.00 -25.54 26.00
CA THR A 337 -2.43 -24.16 26.28
C THR A 337 -1.19 -23.32 26.56
N ALA A 338 -0.93 -22.30 25.75
CA ALA A 338 -0.04 -21.21 26.11
C ALA A 338 -0.80 -19.90 25.89
N ALA A 339 -1.01 -19.18 26.99
CA ALA A 339 -1.70 -17.91 27.05
C ALA A 339 -0.96 -16.86 26.20
N ALA A 340 -1.74 -16.08 25.45
CA ALA A 340 -1.26 -14.84 24.87
C ALA A 340 -1.17 -13.80 25.99
N ASP A 341 0.04 -13.60 26.52
CA ASP A 341 0.35 -12.41 27.31
C ASP A 341 0.48 -11.23 26.34
N GLY A 342 -0.49 -10.32 26.43
CA GLY A 342 -0.47 -9.04 25.74
C GLY A 342 0.54 -8.10 26.38
N LEU A 343 1.52 -7.65 25.59
CA LEU A 343 2.38 -6.54 25.95
C LEU A 343 1.63 -5.23 25.70
N VAL A 344 1.30 -4.52 26.77
CA VAL A 344 0.65 -3.21 26.75
C VAL A 344 1.72 -2.14 26.54
N ILE A 345 1.73 -1.49 25.38
CA ILE A 345 2.36 -0.18 25.19
C ILE A 345 1.32 0.72 24.51
N TYR A 346 0.91 1.76 25.25
CA TYR A 346 -0.12 2.76 24.95
C TYR A 346 -1.50 2.19 24.55
N GLY A 347 -2.41 2.10 25.53
CA GLY A 347 -3.67 1.37 25.42
C GLY A 347 -4.65 1.87 24.35
N LEU A 348 -4.64 1.24 23.18
CA LEU A 348 -5.77 1.16 22.25
C LEU A 348 -5.88 -0.26 21.67
N SER A 349 -7.11 -0.78 21.63
CA SER A 349 -7.49 -2.03 20.97
C SER A 349 -7.55 -1.82 19.46
N VAL A 350 -6.79 -2.59 18.70
CA VAL A 350 -6.83 -2.58 17.22
C VAL A 350 -7.94 -3.53 16.76
N GLN A 351 -9.08 -2.97 16.33
CA GLN A 351 -10.02 -3.70 15.46
C GLN A 351 -9.71 -3.36 14.00
N GLN A 352 -9.36 -4.38 13.23
CA GLN A 352 -9.19 -4.31 11.78
C GLN A 352 -10.55 -3.99 11.12
N ASN A 353 -10.69 -2.82 10.51
CA ASN A 353 -11.75 -2.53 9.55
C ASN A 353 -11.30 -1.49 8.49
N PRO A 354 -11.61 -1.68 7.19
CA PRO A 354 -11.01 -0.92 6.09
C PRO A 354 -11.87 0.28 5.65
N SER A 355 -11.91 1.34 6.45
CA SER A 355 -12.38 2.66 6.00
C SER A 355 -11.48 3.77 6.57
N LEU A 356 -10.63 4.35 5.72
CA LEU A 356 -9.51 5.26 6.02
C LEU A 356 -9.91 6.67 6.53
N ALA A 357 -11.03 6.82 7.20
CA ALA A 357 -11.44 8.08 7.82
C ALA A 357 -12.13 7.81 9.16
N PRO A 358 -11.40 7.27 10.17
CA PRO A 358 -11.02 8.13 11.30
C PRO A 358 -9.80 7.61 12.11
N VAL A 359 -8.59 7.63 11.53
CA VAL A 359 -7.33 7.37 12.30
C VAL A 359 -6.37 8.57 12.27
N VAL A 360 -6.63 9.57 11.40
CA VAL A 360 -5.71 10.71 11.16
C VAL A 360 -5.94 11.89 12.12
N HIS A 361 -7.01 11.89 12.94
CA HIS A 361 -7.41 13.06 13.72
C HIS A 361 -6.89 13.12 15.17
N SER A 362 -6.06 12.17 15.62
CA SER A 362 -5.73 12.07 17.06
C SER A 362 -4.35 12.60 17.47
N LEU A 363 -3.46 12.99 16.55
CA LEU A 363 -2.21 13.68 16.87
C LEU A 363 -1.83 14.70 15.79
N GLN A 364 -2.13 15.96 16.06
CA GLN A 364 -1.58 17.09 15.32
C GLN A 364 -0.41 17.68 16.12
N VAL A 365 0.67 18.01 15.43
CA VAL A 365 1.80 18.71 16.03
C VAL A 365 2.13 19.95 15.22
N LYS A 366 2.56 21.00 15.89
CA LYS A 366 2.99 22.26 15.29
C LYS A 366 4.50 22.38 15.40
N ALA A 367 5.16 22.67 14.29
CA ALA A 367 6.59 22.92 14.28
C ALA A 367 6.94 24.19 15.07
N ILE A 368 7.84 24.04 16.06
CA ILE A 368 8.35 25.13 16.90
C ILE A 368 9.77 25.56 16.48
N HIS A 369 10.41 24.77 15.61
CA HIS A 369 11.73 25.03 15.05
C HIS A 369 11.73 24.72 13.55
N ASP A 370 12.54 25.45 12.79
CA ASP A 370 12.79 25.14 11.38
C ASP A 370 13.61 23.85 11.30
N TYR A 371 13.24 22.96 10.38
CA TYR A 371 13.94 21.72 10.11
C TYR A 371 14.16 21.56 8.61
N ALA A 372 15.41 21.59 8.18
CA ALA A 372 15.79 21.34 6.79
C ALA A 372 15.94 19.83 6.57
N ALA A 373 15.19 19.28 5.63
CA ALA A 373 15.32 17.89 5.23
C ALA A 373 16.74 17.60 4.71
N THR A 374 17.36 16.56 5.24
CA THR A 374 18.72 16.13 4.89
C THR A 374 18.74 14.89 4.01
N ASP A 375 17.60 14.22 3.85
CA ASP A 375 17.43 13.01 3.05
C ASP A 375 16.03 12.97 2.41
N GLY A 376 15.82 12.08 1.44
CA GLY A 376 14.61 12.04 0.59
C GLY A 376 13.34 11.52 1.28
N ASP A 377 13.47 10.93 2.46
CA ASP A 377 12.39 10.44 3.32
C ASP A 377 12.03 11.41 4.45
N GLU A 378 12.71 12.56 4.55
CA GLU A 378 12.50 13.54 5.63
C GLU A 378 11.52 14.64 5.24
N LEU A 379 10.70 15.05 6.21
CA LEU A 379 9.76 16.14 6.04
C LEU A 379 10.41 17.46 6.46
N GLU A 380 10.58 18.39 5.52
CA GLU A 380 11.00 19.76 5.80
C GLU A 380 9.92 20.50 6.59
N LEU A 381 10.30 21.21 7.66
CA LEU A 381 9.39 21.96 8.52
C LEU A 381 9.81 23.42 8.62
N LYS A 382 8.84 24.33 8.57
CA LYS A 382 9.00 25.71 9.00
C LYS A 382 8.26 25.98 10.30
N ILE A 383 8.78 26.90 11.11
CA ILE A 383 8.13 27.35 12.34
C ILE A 383 6.68 27.76 12.02
N GLY A 384 5.74 27.13 12.70
CA GLY A 384 4.31 27.36 12.54
C GLY A 384 3.56 26.33 11.68
N ASP A 385 4.27 25.47 10.96
CA ASP A 385 3.66 24.40 10.16
C ASP A 385 2.92 23.40 11.03
N VAL A 386 1.75 22.95 10.55
CA VAL A 386 0.94 21.91 11.20
C VAL A 386 1.16 20.58 10.48
N VAL A 387 1.53 19.56 11.24
CA VAL A 387 1.86 18.22 10.75
C VAL A 387 0.87 17.23 11.33
N LEU A 388 0.29 16.40 10.46
CA LEU A 388 -0.55 15.27 10.82
C LEU A 388 0.36 14.07 11.08
N VAL A 389 0.43 13.61 12.34
CA VAL A 389 1.26 12.47 12.72
C VAL A 389 0.56 11.18 12.29
N VAL A 390 1.27 10.32 11.57
CA VAL A 390 0.78 9.00 11.13
C VAL A 390 1.67 7.90 11.70
N ALA A 391 1.12 6.69 11.83
CA ALA A 391 1.94 5.54 12.20
C ALA A 391 2.96 5.23 11.09
N PHE A 392 4.12 4.69 11.47
CA PHE A 392 5.05 4.12 10.51
C PHE A 392 4.39 2.92 9.81
N ASP A 393 4.68 2.75 8.51
CA ASP A 393 4.20 1.59 7.75
C ASP A 393 4.80 0.28 8.30
N ASN A 394 6.01 0.37 8.85
CA ASN A 394 6.69 -0.69 9.56
C ASN A 394 7.13 -0.18 10.95
N PRO A 395 6.61 -0.74 12.07
CA PRO A 395 6.98 -0.29 13.41
C PRO A 395 8.47 -0.47 13.73
N ASP A 396 9.17 -1.38 13.03
CA ASP A 396 10.62 -1.57 13.20
C ASP A 396 11.47 -0.46 12.54
N GLU A 397 10.85 0.41 11.73
CA GLU A 397 11.48 1.60 11.12
C GLU A 397 11.33 2.86 11.98
N GLN A 398 10.55 2.79 13.06
CA GLN A 398 10.36 3.93 13.96
C GLN A 398 11.61 4.14 14.83
N ASP A 399 12.45 5.09 14.42
CA ASP A 399 13.56 5.55 15.23
C ASP A 399 13.08 6.34 16.47
N ASP A 400 13.64 6.03 17.65
CA ASP A 400 13.35 6.72 18.91
C ASP A 400 13.54 8.26 18.77
N GLY A 401 12.47 9.03 19.03
CA GLY A 401 12.47 10.49 18.94
C GLY A 401 12.17 11.06 17.55
N TRP A 402 11.76 10.21 16.61
CA TRP A 402 11.28 10.59 15.28
C TRP A 402 9.81 10.22 15.11
N LEU A 403 9.09 11.11 14.44
CA LEU A 403 7.70 10.93 14.08
C LEU A 403 7.58 10.88 12.56
N MET A 404 6.63 10.07 12.06
CA MET A 404 6.23 10.09 10.67
C MET A 404 5.01 11.00 10.53
N GLY A 405 4.99 11.83 9.50
CA GLY A 405 3.84 12.70 9.27
C GLY A 405 3.84 13.37 7.92
N LEU A 406 2.83 14.20 7.71
CA LEU A 406 2.64 14.95 6.48
C LEU A 406 2.04 16.32 6.81
N LEU A 407 2.43 17.33 6.04
CA LEU A 407 1.93 18.70 6.23
C LEU A 407 0.42 18.75 5.98
N GLU A 408 -0.31 19.33 6.93
CA GLU A 408 -1.78 19.47 6.85
C GLU A 408 -2.19 20.27 5.61
N SER A 409 -1.40 21.29 5.23
CA SER A 409 -1.59 22.08 4.01
C SER A 409 -1.55 21.24 2.73
N ASN A 410 -0.60 20.29 2.65
CA ASN A 410 -0.45 19.38 1.51
C ASN A 410 -1.60 18.36 1.45
N TRP A 411 -2.04 17.87 2.62
CA TRP A 411 -3.17 16.97 2.73
C TRP A 411 -4.47 17.61 2.26
N LEU A 412 -4.77 18.82 2.73
CA LEU A 412 -5.98 19.56 2.38
C LEU A 412 -6.07 19.86 0.89
N GLN A 413 -4.91 20.08 0.23
CA GLN A 413 -4.88 20.48 -1.17
C GLN A 413 -4.88 19.29 -2.14
N LYS A 414 -4.14 18.22 -1.84
CA LYS A 414 -3.90 17.11 -2.78
C LYS A 414 -4.56 15.78 -2.37
N LYS A 415 -5.00 15.65 -1.11
CA LYS A 415 -5.48 14.39 -0.51
C LYS A 415 -4.56 13.20 -0.81
N ASP A 416 -3.27 13.47 -0.85
CA ASP A 416 -2.23 12.51 -1.21
C ASP A 416 -1.39 12.17 0.02
N VAL A 417 -1.27 10.87 0.31
CA VAL A 417 -0.49 10.34 1.44
C VAL A 417 0.96 10.09 1.03
N SER A 418 1.29 10.16 -0.27
CA SER A 418 2.63 9.88 -0.80
C SER A 418 3.70 10.90 -0.44
N THR A 419 3.32 12.07 0.11
CA THR A 419 4.26 13.11 0.58
C THR A 419 4.54 13.05 2.09
N LYS A 420 4.35 11.90 2.73
CA LYS A 420 4.74 11.71 4.13
C LYS A 420 6.27 11.62 4.26
N GLY A 421 6.79 12.07 5.38
CA GLY A 421 8.21 11.97 5.72
C GLY A 421 8.43 11.97 7.21
N VAL A 422 9.65 11.59 7.62
CA VAL A 422 10.07 11.57 9.01
C VAL A 422 10.53 12.95 9.46
N PHE A 423 10.24 13.30 10.70
CA PHE A 423 10.70 14.54 11.32
C PHE A 423 11.01 14.36 12.82
N PRO A 424 11.87 15.19 13.42
CA PRO A 424 12.23 15.05 14.82
C PRO A 424 11.07 15.48 15.75
N GLU A 425 10.71 14.63 16.72
CA GLU A 425 9.66 14.94 17.70
C GLU A 425 9.95 16.25 18.46
N ASN A 426 11.21 16.45 18.83
CA ASN A 426 11.69 17.59 19.64
C ASN A 426 11.55 18.95 18.94
N PHE A 427 11.27 18.96 17.64
CA PHE A 427 11.08 20.17 16.83
C PHE A 427 9.60 20.56 16.73
N THR A 428 8.73 19.83 17.41
CA THR A 428 7.28 19.99 17.33
C THR A 428 6.62 20.00 18.71
N GLN A 429 5.47 20.65 18.81
CA GLN A 429 4.64 20.68 20.00
C GLN A 429 3.24 20.19 19.67
N LYS A 430 2.63 19.34 20.50
CA LYS A 430 1.25 18.89 20.33
C LYS A 430 0.29 20.08 20.34
N VAL A 431 -0.65 20.09 19.39
CA VAL A 431 -1.67 21.12 19.22
C VAL A 431 -2.94 20.78 20.00
#